data_AF-A0A4U0SG88-F1
#
_entry.id   AF-A0A4U0SG88-F1
#
_cell.length_a   1.000
_cell.length_b   1.000
_cell.length_c   1.000
_cell.angle_alpha   90.00
_cell.angle_beta   90.00
_cell.angle_gamma   90.00
#
_symmetry.space_group_name_H-M   'P 1'
#
loop_
_entity.id
_entity.type
_entity.pdbx_description
1 polymer ?
#
loop_
_entity_poly.entity_id
_entity_poly.type
_entity_poly.pdbx_seq_one_letter_code
_entity_poly.pdbx_strand_id
1 'polypeptide(L)'
;MAGLPTTSSRDHARARVLAQRVRTLREARGWTRAQLAKEAGIHARTLVRVESEGAIQPGFFTIGALAEALDVSLDDLFRQSEPATPGLWSAGYEGRDIDSFVASLLDSQIEVVADVRLTPISRKPGFSKTRLGLALAEVGIEYTHLRGLGNPKDNRAPFWDGRLVAGRARFRSVLRSDEGQSDLDRLAEHARQSRVAVLCFEKDEERCHRQVVLETIHKRTAAPVRPLA
;
A
#
# COMPACT_ATOMS: atom_id res chain seq x y z
N MET A 1 -33.51 -3.93 -19.36
CA MET A 1 -32.12 -3.55 -19.68
C MET A 1 -31.34 -3.48 -18.37
N ALA A 2 -30.67 -4.57 -17.99
CA ALA A 2 -29.84 -4.59 -16.79
C ALA A 2 -28.55 -3.81 -17.08
N GLY A 3 -28.31 -2.73 -16.32
CA GLY A 3 -27.09 -1.94 -16.42
C GLY A 3 -25.87 -2.80 -16.12
N LEU A 4 -24.82 -2.66 -16.94
CA LEU A 4 -23.51 -3.24 -16.68
C LEU A 4 -23.01 -2.81 -15.29
N PRO A 5 -22.46 -3.72 -14.48
CA PRO A 5 -21.92 -3.36 -13.18
C PRO A 5 -20.74 -2.39 -13.39
N THR A 6 -20.77 -1.27 -12.67
CA THR A 6 -19.63 -0.35 -12.56
C THR A 6 -18.44 -1.14 -11.98
N THR A 7 -17.32 -1.19 -12.70
CA THR A 7 -16.10 -1.89 -12.26
C THR A 7 -15.66 -1.37 -10.89
N SER A 8 -15.43 -2.28 -9.95
CA SER A 8 -15.01 -1.90 -8.60
C SER A 8 -13.55 -1.43 -8.61
N SER A 9 -13.16 -0.63 -7.62
CA SER A 9 -11.76 -0.20 -7.41
C SER A 9 -10.78 -1.39 -7.35
N ARG A 10 -11.25 -2.52 -6.80
CA ARG A 10 -10.53 -3.81 -6.75
C ARG A 10 -10.30 -4.41 -8.14
N ASP A 11 -11.27 -4.28 -9.04
CA ASP A 11 -11.16 -4.77 -10.42
C ASP A 11 -10.17 -3.93 -11.22
N HIS A 12 -10.10 -2.61 -10.95
CA HIS A 12 -9.09 -1.73 -11.53
C HIS A 12 -7.68 -2.03 -11.00
N ALA A 13 -7.53 -2.31 -9.70
CA ALA A 13 -6.26 -2.74 -9.13
C ALA A 13 -5.76 -4.06 -9.75
N ARG A 14 -6.64 -5.06 -9.87
CA ARG A 14 -6.32 -6.34 -10.54
C ARG A 14 -5.96 -6.15 -12.01
N ALA A 15 -6.70 -5.31 -12.73
CA ALA A 15 -6.40 -4.99 -14.13
C ALA A 15 -5.02 -4.32 -14.28
N ARG A 16 -4.63 -3.42 -13.37
CA ARG A 16 -3.29 -2.82 -13.34
C ARG A 16 -2.19 -3.86 -13.10
N VAL A 17 -2.37 -4.77 -12.14
CA VAL A 17 -1.40 -5.83 -11.85
C VAL A 17 -1.20 -6.73 -13.07
N LEU A 18 -2.29 -7.17 -13.69
CA LEU A 18 -2.25 -7.96 -14.92
C LEU A 18 -1.54 -7.22 -16.05
N ALA A 19 -1.88 -5.95 -16.28
CA ALA A 19 -1.28 -5.12 -17.32
C ALA A 19 0.24 -5.03 -17.16
N GLN A 20 0.71 -4.79 -15.92
CA GLN A 20 2.13 -4.72 -15.61
C GLN A 20 2.81 -6.08 -15.78
N ARG A 21 2.16 -7.17 -15.36
CA ARG A 21 2.71 -8.53 -15.49
C ARG A 21 2.88 -8.96 -16.94
N VAL A 22 1.85 -8.74 -17.78
CA VAL A 22 1.90 -9.00 -19.23
C VAL A 22 3.03 -8.21 -19.86
N ARG A 23 3.16 -6.92 -19.53
CA ARG A 23 4.24 -6.04 -20.03
C ARG A 23 5.62 -6.59 -19.65
N THR A 24 5.83 -6.90 -18.37
CA THR A 24 7.11 -7.43 -17.86
C THR A 24 7.49 -8.75 -18.53
N LEU A 25 6.55 -9.71 -18.60
CA LEU A 25 6.81 -11.03 -19.21
C LEU A 25 7.10 -10.93 -20.71
N ARG A 26 6.45 -10.00 -21.40
CA ARG A 26 6.71 -9.69 -22.81
C ARG A 26 8.11 -9.11 -23.00
N GLU A 27 8.47 -8.13 -22.19
CA GLU A 27 9.77 -7.44 -22.27
C GLU A 27 10.94 -8.35 -21.90
N ALA A 28 10.76 -9.23 -20.92
CA ALA A 28 11.74 -10.27 -20.56
C ALA A 28 12.05 -11.23 -21.73
N ARG A 29 11.10 -11.42 -22.65
CA ARG A 29 11.28 -12.20 -23.89
C ARG A 29 11.81 -11.37 -25.06
N GLY A 30 12.06 -10.07 -24.87
CA GLY A 30 12.46 -9.16 -25.93
C GLY A 30 11.37 -8.90 -26.98
N TRP A 31 10.10 -9.17 -26.66
CA TRP A 31 9.00 -9.04 -27.60
C TRP A 31 8.43 -7.62 -27.62
N THR A 32 8.10 -7.15 -28.81
CA THR A 32 7.23 -5.98 -29.02
C THR A 32 5.78 -6.35 -28.77
N ARG A 33 4.91 -5.34 -28.55
CA ARG A 33 3.46 -5.55 -28.46
C ARG A 33 2.90 -6.25 -29.70
N ALA A 34 3.37 -5.89 -30.90
CA ALA A 34 2.91 -6.53 -32.13
C ALA A 34 3.23 -8.03 -32.16
N GLN A 35 4.41 -8.42 -31.66
CA GLN A 35 4.81 -9.83 -31.56
C GLN A 35 3.94 -10.60 -30.57
N LEU A 36 3.77 -10.11 -29.33
CA LEU A 36 2.91 -10.80 -28.37
C LEU A 36 1.46 -10.91 -28.85
N ALA A 37 0.93 -9.85 -29.47
CA ALA A 37 -0.43 -9.90 -30.02
C ALA A 37 -0.57 -10.98 -31.10
N LYS A 38 0.45 -11.12 -31.97
CA LYS A 38 0.49 -12.16 -33.00
C LYS A 38 0.56 -13.56 -32.38
N GLU A 39 1.47 -13.79 -31.43
CA GLU A 39 1.62 -15.10 -30.75
C GLU A 39 0.35 -15.48 -29.97
N ALA A 40 -0.30 -14.52 -29.32
CA ALA A 40 -1.56 -14.74 -28.61
C ALA A 40 -2.80 -14.79 -29.52
N GLY A 41 -2.66 -14.63 -30.84
CA GLY A 41 -3.80 -14.62 -31.76
C GLY A 41 -4.82 -13.51 -31.49
N ILE A 42 -4.40 -12.38 -30.90
CA ILE A 42 -5.27 -11.24 -30.59
C ILE A 42 -4.89 -10.01 -31.42
N HIS A 43 -5.85 -9.08 -31.57
CA HIS A 43 -5.57 -7.83 -32.27
C HIS A 43 -4.56 -6.97 -31.49
N ALA A 44 -3.59 -6.35 -32.17
CA ALA A 44 -2.57 -5.51 -31.53
C ALA A 44 -3.18 -4.39 -30.67
N ARG A 45 -4.30 -3.81 -31.12
CA ARG A 45 -5.07 -2.83 -30.35
C ARG A 45 -5.62 -3.39 -29.03
N THR A 46 -5.97 -4.68 -28.98
CA THR A 46 -6.39 -5.37 -27.76
C THR A 46 -5.23 -5.49 -26.77
N LEU A 47 -4.03 -5.84 -27.24
CA LEU A 47 -2.87 -5.89 -26.36
C LEU A 47 -2.48 -4.52 -25.83
N VAL A 48 -2.46 -3.48 -26.68
CA VAL A 48 -2.23 -2.09 -26.23
C VAL A 48 -3.20 -1.74 -25.12
N ARG A 49 -4.47 -2.08 -25.30
CA ARG A 49 -5.55 -1.89 -24.34
C ARG A 49 -5.35 -2.66 -23.02
N VAL A 50 -4.85 -3.90 -23.09
CA VAL A 50 -4.54 -4.73 -21.91
C VAL A 50 -3.36 -4.18 -21.13
N GLU A 51 -2.30 -3.74 -21.81
CA GLU A 51 -1.11 -3.18 -21.15
C GLU A 51 -1.25 -1.72 -20.73
N SER A 52 -2.27 -1.01 -21.23
CA SER A 52 -2.64 0.32 -20.76
C SER A 52 -3.28 0.21 -19.38
N GLU A 53 -2.71 0.93 -18.42
CA GLU A 53 -3.05 0.84 -16.99
C GLU A 53 -4.56 1.01 -16.73
N GLY A 54 -5.23 -0.11 -16.46
CA GLY A 54 -6.51 -0.16 -15.74
C GLY A 54 -7.78 0.21 -16.51
N ALA A 55 -7.74 0.47 -17.82
CA ALA A 55 -8.91 0.95 -18.56
C ALA A 55 -9.93 -0.14 -18.94
N ILE A 56 -9.53 -1.42 -18.98
CA ILE A 56 -10.33 -2.50 -19.59
C ILE A 56 -10.27 -3.77 -18.77
N GLN A 57 -11.42 -4.42 -18.63
CA GLN A 57 -11.56 -5.81 -18.19
C GLN A 57 -11.42 -6.73 -19.41
N PRO A 58 -10.22 -7.29 -19.69
CA PRO A 58 -10.07 -8.29 -20.74
C PRO A 58 -10.98 -9.49 -20.51
N GLY A 59 -11.54 -10.04 -21.59
CA GLY A 59 -12.34 -11.25 -21.52
C GLY A 59 -11.48 -12.46 -21.15
N PHE A 60 -12.10 -13.48 -20.55
CA PHE A 60 -11.44 -14.72 -20.10
C PHE A 60 -10.56 -15.36 -21.19
N PHE A 61 -11.05 -15.46 -22.42
CA PHE A 61 -10.29 -16.03 -23.54
C PHE A 61 -9.06 -15.19 -23.93
N THR A 62 -9.12 -13.87 -23.78
CA THR A 62 -7.95 -13.01 -24.00
C THR A 62 -6.87 -13.28 -22.96
N ILE A 63 -7.26 -13.50 -21.70
CA ILE A 63 -6.32 -13.86 -20.63
C ILE A 63 -5.68 -15.22 -20.89
N GLY A 64 -6.50 -16.22 -21.25
CA GLY A 64 -6.00 -17.56 -21.59
C GLY A 64 -4.99 -17.52 -22.73
N ALA A 65 -5.32 -16.82 -23.81
CA ALA A 65 -4.44 -16.69 -24.98
C ALA A 65 -3.12 -15.97 -24.65
N LEU A 66 -3.16 -14.95 -23.78
CA LEU A 66 -1.95 -14.28 -23.31
C LEU A 66 -1.08 -15.18 -22.43
N ALA A 67 -1.69 -15.97 -21.53
CA ALA A 67 -0.97 -16.90 -20.67
C ALA A 67 -0.26 -17.98 -21.50
N GLU A 68 -0.98 -18.55 -22.48
CA GLU A 68 -0.45 -19.56 -23.42
C GLU A 68 0.70 -19.00 -24.26
N ALA A 69 0.52 -17.82 -24.88
CA ALA A 69 1.57 -17.20 -25.69
C ALA A 69 2.80 -16.79 -24.87
N LEU A 70 2.61 -16.44 -23.60
CA LEU A 70 3.70 -16.12 -22.69
C LEU A 70 4.26 -17.36 -21.98
N ASP A 71 3.80 -18.58 -22.29
CA ASP A 71 4.24 -19.83 -21.66
C ASP A 71 4.30 -19.70 -20.11
N VAL A 72 3.22 -19.20 -19.53
CA VAL A 72 3.04 -19.06 -18.08
C VAL A 72 1.68 -19.61 -17.67
N SER A 73 1.58 -20.10 -16.43
CA SER A 73 0.28 -20.46 -15.89
C SER A 73 -0.61 -19.22 -15.73
N LEU A 74 -1.93 -19.40 -15.73
CA LEU A 74 -2.86 -18.32 -15.35
C LEU A 74 -2.51 -17.77 -13.97
N ASP A 75 -2.12 -18.65 -13.03
CA ASP A 75 -1.69 -18.21 -11.71
C ASP A 75 -0.47 -17.29 -11.81
N ASP A 76 0.57 -17.64 -12.56
CA ASP A 76 1.77 -16.80 -12.75
C ASP A 76 1.50 -15.47 -13.49
N LEU A 77 0.43 -15.42 -14.28
CA LEU A 77 -0.01 -14.21 -14.96
C LEU A 77 -0.69 -13.22 -13.99
N PHE A 78 -1.24 -13.71 -12.88
CA PHE A 78 -1.83 -12.90 -11.80
C PHE A 78 -0.95 -12.83 -10.54
N ARG A 79 0.02 -13.72 -10.40
CA ARG A 79 1.02 -13.76 -9.31
C ARG A 79 1.95 -12.56 -9.49
N GLN A 80 2.07 -11.75 -8.44
CA GLN A 80 2.89 -10.54 -8.48
C GLN A 80 4.35 -10.88 -8.85
N SER A 81 4.97 -10.02 -9.67
CA SER A 81 6.38 -10.15 -10.06
C SER A 81 7.27 -9.84 -8.86
N GLU A 82 8.04 -10.84 -8.40
CA GLU A 82 8.89 -10.84 -7.18
C GLU A 82 8.11 -10.46 -5.90
N PRO A 83 8.25 -11.22 -4.78
CA PRO A 83 7.69 -10.76 -3.52
C PRO A 83 8.29 -9.39 -3.21
N ALA A 84 7.42 -8.38 -3.23
CA ALA A 84 7.75 -7.02 -2.87
C ALA A 84 8.48 -7.07 -1.52
N THR A 85 9.75 -6.64 -1.48
CA THR A 85 10.55 -6.73 -0.24
C THR A 85 9.76 -6.12 0.91
N PRO A 86 9.45 -6.90 1.96
CA PRO A 86 8.74 -6.41 3.13
C PRO A 86 9.46 -5.21 3.74
N GLY A 87 8.70 -4.34 4.39
CA GLY A 87 9.27 -3.09 4.85
C GLY A 87 8.25 -2.14 5.45
N LEU A 88 8.76 -1.02 5.92
CA LEU A 88 7.99 0.06 6.49
C LEU A 88 8.03 1.29 5.58
N TRP A 89 6.88 1.92 5.44
CA TRP A 89 6.71 3.20 4.79
C TRP A 89 6.20 4.23 5.79
N SER A 90 6.86 5.37 5.85
CA SER A 90 6.44 6.51 6.67
C SER A 90 5.33 7.27 5.94
N ALA A 91 4.10 7.21 6.48
CA ALA A 91 2.92 7.76 5.82
C ALA A 91 2.27 8.87 6.65
N GLY A 92 2.49 10.11 6.22
CA GLY A 92 1.82 11.31 6.74
C GLY A 92 0.81 11.84 5.74
N TYR A 93 -0.44 12.04 6.16
CA TYR A 93 -1.52 12.49 5.26
C TYR A 93 -1.81 14.00 5.32
N GLU A 94 -1.09 14.77 6.14
CA GLU A 94 -1.13 16.22 6.08
C GLU A 94 -0.79 16.71 4.65
N GLY A 95 -1.54 17.69 4.15
CA GLY A 95 -1.42 18.14 2.76
C GLY A 95 -2.05 17.25 1.68
N ARG A 96 -2.23 15.93 1.89
CA ARG A 96 -2.81 14.98 0.91
C ARG A 96 -4.33 14.76 0.99
N ASP A 97 -5.07 14.86 -0.10
CA ASP A 97 -6.45 14.34 -0.16
C ASP A 97 -6.46 12.79 -0.16
N ILE A 98 -7.64 12.18 -0.03
CA ILE A 98 -7.75 10.73 0.11
C ILE A 98 -7.37 9.98 -1.16
N ASP A 99 -7.69 10.52 -2.34
CA ASP A 99 -7.45 9.85 -3.61
C ASP A 99 -5.96 9.86 -3.95
N SER A 100 -5.29 11.01 -3.78
CA SER A 100 -3.83 11.10 -3.96
C SER A 100 -3.06 10.25 -2.95
N PHE A 101 -3.55 10.15 -1.71
CA PHE A 101 -2.97 9.28 -0.69
C PHE A 101 -3.10 7.80 -1.07
N VAL A 102 -4.30 7.34 -1.46
CA VAL A 102 -4.53 5.95 -1.89
C VAL A 102 -3.71 5.62 -3.14
N ALA A 103 -3.59 6.53 -4.10
CA ALA A 103 -2.71 6.35 -5.26
C ALA A 103 -1.25 6.13 -4.85
N SER A 104 -0.74 6.95 -3.92
CA SER A 104 0.64 6.82 -3.41
C SER A 104 0.91 5.46 -2.73
N LEU A 105 -0.09 4.93 -2.02
CA LEU A 105 -0.03 3.60 -1.40
C LEU A 105 0.04 2.49 -2.46
N LEU A 106 -0.77 2.58 -3.51
CA LEU A 106 -0.78 1.63 -4.62
C LEU A 106 0.53 1.65 -5.41
N ASP A 107 1.07 2.84 -5.70
CA ASP A 107 2.34 3.01 -6.40
C ASP A 107 3.50 2.41 -5.59
N SER A 108 3.42 2.49 -4.27
CA SER A 108 4.38 1.87 -3.35
C SER A 108 4.09 0.38 -3.07
N GLN A 109 3.02 -0.17 -3.65
CA GLN A 109 2.53 -1.53 -3.45
C GLN A 109 2.33 -1.86 -1.95
N ILE A 110 1.79 -0.91 -1.20
CA ILE A 110 1.45 -1.12 0.21
C ILE A 110 0.33 -2.14 0.32
N GLU A 111 0.50 -3.10 1.22
CA GLU A 111 -0.49 -4.16 1.48
C GLU A 111 -1.25 -3.89 2.78
N VAL A 112 -0.59 -3.24 3.76
CA VAL A 112 -1.17 -2.96 5.08
C VAL A 112 -0.94 -1.50 5.45
N VAL A 113 -1.98 -0.83 5.93
CA VAL A 113 -1.90 0.48 6.60
C VAL A 113 -2.05 0.26 8.10
N ALA A 114 -0.97 0.52 8.84
CA ALA A 114 -0.94 0.52 10.29
C ALA A 114 -1.19 1.93 10.82
N ASP A 115 -2.41 2.20 11.27
CA ASP A 115 -2.79 3.48 11.87
C ASP A 115 -2.26 3.57 13.30
N VAL A 116 -1.29 4.46 13.53
CA VAL A 116 -0.67 4.70 14.84
C VAL A 116 -1.20 5.98 15.50
N ARG A 117 -2.42 6.41 15.15
CA ARG A 117 -3.11 7.49 15.86
C ARG A 117 -3.74 6.93 17.13
N LEU A 118 -3.57 7.64 18.26
CA LEU A 118 -4.27 7.29 19.50
C LEU A 118 -5.79 7.25 19.32
N THR A 119 -6.31 8.21 18.56
CA THR A 119 -7.73 8.27 18.19
C THR A 119 -7.79 8.56 16.69
N PRO A 120 -8.27 7.61 15.86
CA PRO A 120 -8.26 7.73 14.40
C PRO A 120 -9.44 8.56 13.88
N ILE A 121 -9.59 9.75 14.45
CA ILE A 121 -10.51 10.80 13.99
C ILE A 121 -9.71 11.81 13.16
N SER A 122 -10.33 12.36 12.12
CA SER A 122 -9.72 13.39 11.29
C SER A 122 -10.78 14.36 10.81
N ARG A 123 -10.42 15.65 10.78
CA ARG A 123 -11.21 16.70 10.11
C ARG A 123 -10.99 16.69 8.60
N LYS A 124 -9.91 16.04 8.13
CA LYS A 124 -9.63 15.91 6.71
C LYS A 124 -10.59 14.90 6.07
N PRO A 125 -11.32 15.26 5.00
CA PRO A 125 -12.23 14.35 4.32
C PRO A 125 -11.53 13.03 3.94
N GLY A 126 -12.21 11.91 4.13
CA GLY A 126 -11.67 10.57 3.84
C GLY A 126 -10.79 9.94 4.93
N PHE A 127 -10.21 10.71 5.86
CA PHE A 127 -9.22 10.17 6.82
C PHE A 127 -9.77 9.79 8.21
N SER A 128 -11.08 9.73 8.40
CA SER A 128 -11.65 9.08 9.60
C SER A 128 -11.50 7.57 9.49
N LYS A 129 -11.36 6.85 10.62
CA LYS A 129 -11.20 5.37 10.65
C LYS A 129 -12.13 4.65 9.67
N THR A 130 -13.43 4.94 9.72
CA THR A 130 -14.42 4.28 8.89
C THR A 130 -14.23 4.59 7.41
N ARG A 131 -14.04 5.86 7.03
CA ARG A 131 -13.91 6.25 5.62
C ARG A 131 -12.60 5.78 5.02
N LEU A 132 -11.51 5.90 5.78
CA LEU A 132 -10.20 5.42 5.37
C LEU A 132 -10.20 3.90 5.21
N GLY A 133 -10.76 3.18 6.19
CA GLY A 133 -10.90 1.72 6.11
C GLY A 133 -11.68 1.26 4.88
N LEU A 134 -12.78 1.96 4.54
CA LEU A 134 -13.55 1.68 3.31
C LEU A 134 -12.73 1.94 2.03
N ALA A 135 -12.09 3.12 1.93
CA ALA A 135 -11.29 3.47 0.76
C ALA A 135 -10.11 2.50 0.54
N LEU A 136 -9.46 2.04 1.62
CA LEU A 136 -8.38 1.05 1.55
C LEU A 136 -8.92 -0.34 1.18
N ALA A 137 -10.03 -0.77 1.76
CA ALA A 137 -10.64 -2.06 1.44
C ALA A 137 -11.08 -2.15 -0.03
N GLU A 138 -11.56 -1.05 -0.61
CA GLU A 138 -11.93 -0.95 -2.02
C GLU A 138 -10.75 -1.26 -2.95
N VAL A 139 -9.53 -0.89 -2.57
CA VAL A 139 -8.31 -1.17 -3.34
C VAL A 139 -7.55 -2.42 -2.87
N GLY A 140 -8.08 -3.14 -1.87
CA GLY A 140 -7.48 -4.37 -1.34
C GLY A 140 -6.32 -4.16 -0.37
N ILE A 141 -6.23 -2.99 0.28
CA ILE A 141 -5.24 -2.70 1.33
C ILE A 141 -5.86 -2.98 2.69
N GLU A 142 -5.19 -3.78 3.51
CA GLU A 142 -5.61 -4.05 4.88
C GLU A 142 -5.45 -2.79 5.75
N TYR A 143 -6.44 -2.52 6.60
CA TYR A 143 -6.36 -1.45 7.60
C TYR A 143 -6.32 -2.06 9.01
N THR A 144 -5.27 -1.75 9.76
CA THR A 144 -5.13 -2.13 11.17
C THR A 144 -4.91 -0.90 12.03
N HIS A 145 -5.61 -0.81 13.15
CA HIS A 145 -5.45 0.29 14.12
C HIS A 145 -4.66 -0.21 15.32
N LEU A 146 -3.47 0.37 15.52
CA LEU A 146 -2.53 0.02 16.58
C LEU A 146 -2.51 1.14 17.62
N ARG A 147 -3.55 1.14 18.48
CA ARG A 147 -3.82 2.20 19.44
C ARG A 147 -2.68 2.38 20.45
N GLY A 148 -2.02 1.28 20.86
CA GLY A 148 -0.87 1.29 21.77
C GLY A 148 0.34 2.06 21.23
N LEU A 149 0.38 2.31 19.92
CA LEU A 149 1.42 3.11 19.24
C LEU A 149 1.00 4.57 19.04
N GLY A 150 -0.10 5.01 19.66
CA GLY A 150 -0.62 6.36 19.58
C GLY A 150 0.02 7.35 20.54
N ASN A 151 0.42 8.53 20.04
CA ASN A 151 0.94 9.59 20.91
C ASN A 151 -0.16 10.14 21.85
N PRO A 152 -0.02 9.99 23.18
CA PRO A 152 -1.01 10.47 24.14
C PRO A 152 -1.07 12.01 24.14
N LYS A 153 -2.22 12.56 24.57
CA LYS A 153 -2.49 14.02 24.47
C LYS A 153 -1.47 14.86 25.23
N ASP A 154 -1.05 14.40 26.41
CA ASP A 154 -0.05 15.04 27.28
C ASP A 154 1.35 15.11 26.64
N ASN A 155 1.65 14.26 25.66
CA ASN A 155 2.94 14.22 24.98
C ASN A 155 2.93 14.87 23.58
N ARG A 156 1.86 15.59 23.20
CA ARG A 156 1.80 16.25 21.88
C ARG A 156 2.61 17.54 21.85
N ALA A 157 2.50 18.39 22.88
CA ALA A 157 3.12 19.72 22.91
C ALA A 157 4.62 19.74 22.56
N PRO A 158 5.47 18.80 23.07
CA PRO A 158 6.89 18.76 22.73
C PRO A 158 7.21 18.62 21.23
N PHE A 159 6.31 18.04 20.44
CA PHE A 159 6.50 17.90 18.99
C PHE A 159 6.17 19.20 18.23
N TRP A 160 5.23 19.99 18.76
CA TRP A 160 4.83 21.27 18.18
C TRP A 160 5.82 22.38 18.50
N ASP A 161 6.31 22.44 19.75
CA ASP A 161 7.19 23.51 20.24
C ASP A 161 8.70 23.24 20.07
N GLY A 162 9.05 22.11 19.46
CA GLY A 162 10.44 21.77 19.12
C GLY A 162 11.23 21.04 20.21
N ARG A 163 10.63 20.73 21.36
CA ARG A 163 11.25 19.88 22.40
C ARG A 163 11.24 18.39 22.04
N LEU A 164 11.69 18.07 20.82
CA LEU A 164 11.57 16.75 20.21
C LEU A 164 12.26 15.64 21.01
N VAL A 165 13.40 15.92 21.63
CA VAL A 165 14.13 14.94 22.47
C VAL A 165 13.27 14.49 23.65
N ALA A 166 12.65 15.43 24.36
CA ALA A 166 11.76 15.14 25.48
C ALA A 166 10.50 14.38 25.01
N GLY A 167 9.89 14.84 23.90
CA GLY A 167 8.72 14.18 23.30
C GLY A 167 8.98 12.73 22.90
N ARG A 168 10.13 12.47 22.25
CA ARG A 168 10.56 11.12 21.88
C ARG A 168 10.87 10.25 23.10
N ALA A 169 11.55 10.79 24.12
CA ALA A 169 11.85 10.06 25.35
C ALA A 169 10.56 9.63 26.08
N ARG A 170 9.61 10.54 26.27
CA ARG A 170 8.31 10.24 26.86
C ARG A 170 7.52 9.22 26.04
N PHE A 171 7.52 9.35 24.71
CA PHE A 171 6.82 8.39 23.86
C PHE A 171 7.45 6.98 23.92
N ARG A 172 8.78 6.86 24.04
CA ARG A 172 9.42 5.56 24.29
C ARG A 172 8.95 4.91 25.60
N SER A 173 8.62 5.69 26.63
CA SER A 173 8.01 5.16 27.85
C SER A 173 6.59 4.63 27.60
N VAL A 174 5.80 5.30 26.75
CA VAL A 174 4.44 4.83 26.36
C VAL A 174 4.52 3.47 25.69
N LEU A 175 5.49 3.29 24.79
CA LEU A 175 5.69 2.03 24.08
C LEU A 175 6.05 0.85 25.00
N ARG A 176 6.51 1.09 26.24
CA ARG A 176 6.83 0.03 27.22
C ARG A 176 5.61 -0.56 27.94
N SER A 177 4.44 0.03 27.76
CA SER A 177 3.18 -0.55 28.28
C SER A 177 2.86 -1.88 27.59
N ASP A 178 2.04 -2.72 28.23
CA ASP A 178 1.63 -4.01 27.66
C ASP A 178 0.89 -3.84 26.32
N GLU A 179 -0.01 -2.85 26.21
CA GLU A 179 -0.70 -2.48 24.95
C GLU A 179 0.32 -2.05 23.88
N GLY A 180 1.32 -1.24 24.27
CA GLY A 180 2.38 -0.78 23.38
C GLY A 180 3.28 -1.91 22.88
N GLN A 181 3.69 -2.84 23.76
CA GLN A 181 4.50 -4.00 23.37
C GLN A 181 3.72 -4.94 22.46
N SER A 182 2.46 -5.23 22.80
CA SER A 182 1.60 -6.09 21.97
C SER A 182 1.41 -5.53 20.55
N ASP A 183 1.15 -4.22 20.42
CA ASP A 183 1.00 -3.61 19.10
C ASP A 183 2.33 -3.48 18.34
N LEU A 184 3.47 -3.33 19.04
CA LEU A 184 4.80 -3.39 18.40
C LEU A 184 5.07 -4.78 17.83
N ASP A 185 4.67 -5.85 18.51
CA ASP A 185 4.84 -7.22 18.03
C ASP A 185 3.98 -7.49 16.80
N ARG A 186 2.73 -7.01 16.81
CA ARG A 186 1.84 -7.06 15.63
C ARG A 186 2.42 -6.31 14.44
N LEU A 187 2.92 -5.10 14.65
CA LEU A 187 3.55 -4.30 13.59
C LEU A 187 4.84 -4.96 13.07
N ALA A 188 5.64 -5.54 13.95
CA ALA A 188 6.86 -6.25 13.57
C ALA A 188 6.56 -7.47 12.68
N GLU A 189 5.46 -8.19 12.96
CA GLU A 189 5.02 -9.30 12.13
C GLU A 189 4.60 -8.85 10.74
N HIS A 190 3.74 -7.83 10.65
CA HIS A 190 3.37 -7.26 9.36
C HIS A 190 4.60 -6.78 8.56
N ALA A 191 5.56 -6.12 9.22
CA ALA A 191 6.76 -5.60 8.58
C ALA A 191 7.70 -6.69 8.04
N ARG A 192 7.64 -7.92 8.59
CA ARG A 192 8.40 -9.07 8.09
C ARG A 192 7.77 -9.73 6.86
N GLN A 193 6.45 -9.60 6.72
CA GLN A 193 5.67 -10.35 5.74
C GLN A 193 5.19 -9.50 4.57
N SER A 194 5.06 -8.19 4.76
CA SER A 194 4.35 -7.30 3.84
C SER A 194 4.96 -5.89 3.79
N ARG A 195 4.53 -5.10 2.81
CA ARG A 195 4.80 -3.65 2.79
C ARG A 195 3.77 -2.91 3.64
N VAL A 196 4.24 -2.28 4.72
CA VAL A 196 3.37 -1.63 5.71
C VAL A 196 3.56 -0.12 5.69
N ALA A 197 2.49 0.64 5.45
CA ALA A 197 2.47 2.07 5.68
C ALA A 197 2.10 2.38 7.13
N VAL A 198 3.02 2.98 7.89
CA VAL A 198 2.79 3.45 9.25
C VAL A 198 2.17 4.84 9.16
N LEU A 199 0.89 4.94 9.48
CA LEU A 199 0.07 6.13 9.24
C LEU A 199 -0.06 7.02 10.47
N CYS A 200 0.18 8.32 10.28
CA CYS A 200 -0.29 9.36 11.21
C CYS A 200 -0.67 10.65 10.44
N PHE A 201 -1.06 11.70 11.17
CA PHE A 201 -1.42 12.99 10.56
C PHE A 201 -0.20 13.71 9.95
N GLU A 202 0.83 13.93 10.78
CA GLU A 202 1.99 14.76 10.47
C GLU A 202 2.73 14.31 9.20
N LYS A 203 3.03 15.26 8.31
CA LYS A 203 3.81 15.00 7.09
C LYS A 203 5.26 14.68 7.44
N ASP A 204 5.86 15.50 8.30
CA ASP A 204 7.26 15.40 8.69
C ASP A 204 7.47 14.35 9.80
N GLU A 205 8.06 13.21 9.43
CA GLU A 205 8.36 12.14 10.37
C GLU A 205 9.24 12.61 11.55
N GLU A 206 10.21 13.49 11.31
CA GLU A 206 11.18 13.92 12.32
C GLU A 206 10.53 14.74 13.44
N ARG A 207 9.34 15.29 13.16
CA ARG A 207 8.51 16.06 14.08
C ARG A 207 7.34 15.26 14.62
N CYS A 208 7.37 13.94 14.46
CA CYS A 208 6.28 13.05 14.86
C CYS A 208 6.74 11.93 15.79
N HIS A 209 5.79 11.36 16.55
CA HIS A 209 6.01 10.11 17.29
C HIS A 209 6.24 8.92 16.36
N ARG A 210 5.76 9.00 15.11
CA ARG A 210 5.90 7.96 14.09
C ARG A 210 7.35 7.55 13.88
N GLN A 211 8.30 8.49 13.95
CA GLN A 211 9.74 8.20 13.88
C GLN A 211 10.17 7.17 14.92
N VAL A 212 9.71 7.33 16.16
CA VAL A 212 10.07 6.42 17.26
C VAL A 212 9.51 5.01 16.99
N VAL A 213 8.30 4.91 16.45
CA VAL A 213 7.71 3.61 16.05
C VAL A 213 8.56 2.96 14.96
N LEU A 214 8.85 3.70 13.88
CA LEU A 214 9.63 3.22 12.74
C LEU A 214 11.04 2.77 13.16
N GLU A 215 11.76 3.59 13.94
CA GLU A 215 13.06 3.24 14.51
C GLU A 215 13.01 1.99 15.37
N THR A 216 11.96 1.85 16.19
CA THR A 216 11.81 0.72 17.11
C THR A 216 11.60 -0.58 16.34
N ILE A 217 10.74 -0.57 15.32
CA ILE A 217 10.49 -1.75 14.49
C ILE A 217 11.69 -2.08 13.62
N HIS A 218 12.32 -1.08 12.99
CA HIS A 218 13.55 -1.29 12.22
C HIS A 218 14.63 -1.99 13.07
N LYS A 219 14.82 -1.58 14.34
CA LYS A 219 15.74 -2.25 15.26
C LYS A 219 15.34 -3.69 15.60
N ARG A 220 14.05 -4.01 15.62
CA ARG A 220 13.53 -5.36 15.93
C ARG A 220 13.60 -6.32 14.74
N THR A 221 13.44 -5.81 13.52
CA THR A 221 13.22 -6.65 12.34
C THR A 221 14.24 -6.46 11.23
N ALA A 222 15.08 -5.42 11.31
CA ALA A 222 15.93 -4.93 10.22
C ALA A 222 15.15 -4.55 8.93
N ALA A 223 13.82 -4.46 8.99
CA ALA A 223 12.99 -4.11 7.84
C ALA A 223 13.32 -2.67 7.37
N PRO A 224 13.53 -2.42 6.06
CA PRO A 224 13.88 -1.09 5.57
C PRO A 224 12.74 -0.10 5.83
N VAL A 225 13.10 1.14 6.15
CA VAL A 225 12.15 2.26 6.29
C VAL A 225 12.31 3.20 5.11
N ARG A 226 11.20 3.54 4.45
CA ARG A 226 11.16 4.42 3.29
C ARG A 226 10.09 5.52 3.49
N PRO A 227 10.25 6.72 2.92
CA PRO A 227 9.15 7.68 2.86
C PRO A 227 8.07 7.19 1.87
N LEU A 228 6.80 7.48 2.17
CA LEU A 228 5.74 7.37 1.16
C LEU A 228 5.82 8.58 0.22
N ALA A 229 5.95 8.32 -1.09
CA ALA A 229 5.97 9.33 -2.15
C ALA A 229 4.74 10.25 -2.06
#